data_AF-A0A959EZA6-F1
#
_entry.id   AF-A0A959EZA6-F1
#
_cell.length_a   1.000
_cell.length_b   1.000
_cell.length_c   1.000
_cell.angle_alpha   90.00
_cell.angle_beta   90.00
_cell.angle_gamma   90.00
#
_symmetry.space_group_name_H-M   'P 1'
#
loop_
_entity.id
_entity.type
_entity.pdbx_description
1 polymer ?
#
loop_
_entity_poly.entity_id
_entity_poly.type
_entity_poly.pdbx_seq_one_letter_code
_entity_poly.pdbx_strand_id
1 'polypeptide(L)'
;MQYFFAILMLASLGACHSSKPAAEEPAQDCPTPGVVRDMSQLDGCRFLIELANGVRLLPADGIPDDFPLTDGMAIKFDYEVLEGQMSICMAESAIVRITCIQASGERPEIPTCHDTTDPGSAEWMQAALEKHAPYEVVKYPYLDGWAYFFRGGPVSYLYDCQGNFLCEAPGKMLNDCVRKVQGLGEGEVIWRRGG
;
A
#
# COMPACT_ATOMS: atom_id res chain seq x y z
N MET A 1 -34.91 81.71 16.18
CA MET A 1 -34.31 80.38 16.39
C MET A 1 -35.45 79.37 16.31
N GLN A 2 -35.55 78.40 15.41
CA GLN A 2 -34.66 77.81 14.40
C GLN A 2 -35.59 77.06 13.41
N TYR A 3 -35.25 77.08 12.13
CA TYR A 3 -35.88 76.39 10.99
C TYR A 3 -35.99 74.86 11.20
N PHE A 4 -37.09 74.19 10.80
CA PHE A 4 -37.31 73.57 9.47
C PHE A 4 -36.20 72.56 9.09
N PHE A 5 -36.46 71.25 9.12
CA PHE A 5 -36.16 70.31 8.01
C PHE A 5 -36.72 68.90 8.27
N ALA A 6 -37.33 68.35 7.20
CA ALA A 6 -37.90 67.01 7.07
C ALA A 6 -36.84 65.93 6.73
N ILE A 7 -37.32 64.73 6.36
CA ILE A 7 -36.67 63.49 5.83
C ILE A 7 -36.68 62.39 6.92
N LEU A 8 -37.56 61.38 6.96
CA LEU A 8 -38.16 60.44 5.97
C LEU A 8 -37.14 59.58 5.18
N MET A 9 -37.27 58.25 5.35
CA MET A 9 -36.52 57.15 4.71
C MET A 9 -35.12 56.87 5.32
N LEU A 10 -34.63 55.64 5.42
CA LEU A 10 -34.93 54.39 4.72
C LEU A 10 -34.88 53.19 5.68
N ALA A 11 -35.87 52.30 5.58
CA ALA A 11 -35.78 50.93 6.06
C ALA A 11 -34.83 50.16 5.14
N SER A 12 -33.62 49.82 5.61
CA SER A 12 -32.75 48.83 4.97
C SER A 12 -33.18 47.43 5.41
N LEU A 13 -33.98 46.80 4.54
CA LEU A 13 -34.18 45.36 4.51
C LEU A 13 -32.81 44.68 4.38
N GLY A 14 -32.30 44.14 5.49
CA GLY A 14 -31.17 43.22 5.48
C GLY A 14 -31.58 41.96 4.75
N ALA A 15 -31.20 41.85 3.49
CA ALA A 15 -31.30 40.64 2.70
C ALA A 15 -30.45 39.55 3.38
N CYS A 16 -31.10 38.62 4.07
CA CYS A 16 -30.47 37.36 4.43
C CYS A 16 -30.22 36.59 3.14
N HIS A 17 -28.96 36.62 2.67
CA HIS A 17 -28.51 35.68 1.67
C HIS A 17 -28.37 34.34 2.37
N SER A 18 -29.42 33.52 2.33
CA SER A 18 -29.35 32.13 2.74
C SER A 18 -28.43 31.41 1.76
N SER A 19 -27.16 31.29 2.13
CA SER A 19 -26.22 30.36 1.50
C SER A 19 -26.86 28.98 1.58
N LYS A 20 -27.29 28.47 0.43
CA LYS A 20 -27.70 27.08 0.28
C LYS A 20 -26.51 26.22 0.75
N PRO A 21 -26.63 25.37 1.80
CA PRO A 21 -25.57 24.44 2.10
C PRO A 21 -25.34 23.62 0.83
N ALA A 22 -24.09 23.61 0.37
CA ALA A 22 -23.67 22.64 -0.64
C ALA A 22 -24.13 21.28 -0.12
N ALA A 23 -24.88 20.56 -0.95
CA ALA A 23 -25.21 19.18 -0.63
C ALA A 23 -23.86 18.48 -0.44
N GLU A 24 -23.55 18.11 0.80
CA GLU A 24 -22.49 17.17 1.09
C GLU A 24 -22.88 15.90 0.33
N GLU A 25 -22.13 15.60 -0.74
CA GLU A 25 -22.23 14.29 -1.38
C GLU A 25 -22.05 13.25 -0.26
N PRO A 26 -22.90 12.22 -0.20
CA PRO A 26 -22.82 11.23 0.86
C PRO A 26 -21.40 10.67 0.88
N ALA A 27 -20.71 10.85 2.01
CA ALA A 27 -19.35 10.35 2.19
C ALA A 27 -19.34 8.87 1.80
N GLN A 28 -18.67 8.56 0.69
CA GLN A 28 -18.52 7.19 0.24
C GLN A 28 -17.67 6.48 1.29
N ASP A 29 -18.28 5.59 2.07
CA ASP A 29 -17.58 4.88 3.13
C ASP A 29 -16.60 3.89 2.50
N CYS A 30 -15.33 4.27 2.49
CA CYS A 30 -14.26 3.45 1.98
C CYS A 30 -13.93 2.34 2.98
N PRO A 31 -14.03 1.05 2.60
CA PRO A 31 -13.99 -0.04 3.57
C PRO A 31 -12.56 -0.44 3.98
N THR A 32 -11.53 -0.14 3.18
CA THR A 32 -10.19 -0.70 3.39
C THR A 32 -9.31 0.27 4.17
N PRO A 33 -8.86 -0.06 5.39
CA PRO A 33 -7.88 0.74 6.11
C PRO A 33 -6.47 0.52 5.51
N GLY A 34 -5.69 1.59 5.43
CA GLY A 34 -4.30 1.55 4.96
C GLY A 34 -3.45 2.67 5.54
N VAL A 35 -2.15 2.59 5.31
CA VAL A 35 -1.19 3.64 5.68
C VAL A 35 -0.36 4.00 4.46
N VAL A 36 -0.26 5.30 4.18
CA VAL A 36 0.61 5.82 3.14
C VAL A 36 2.07 5.64 3.56
N ARG A 37 2.90 5.14 2.65
CA ARG A 37 4.34 4.98 2.83
C ARG A 37 5.10 5.73 1.74
N ASP A 38 6.02 6.59 2.15
CA ASP A 38 6.96 7.22 1.23
C ASP A 38 8.13 6.27 0.94
N MET A 39 8.20 5.86 -0.32
CA MET A 39 9.21 4.98 -0.89
C MET A 39 10.12 5.72 -1.87
N SER A 40 10.18 7.06 -1.85
CA SER A 40 11.02 7.85 -2.77
C SER A 40 12.53 7.59 -2.64
N GLN A 41 12.96 6.80 -1.66
CA GLN A 41 14.33 6.29 -1.58
C GLN A 41 14.62 5.13 -2.56
N LEU A 42 13.59 4.57 -3.19
CA LEU A 42 13.68 3.51 -4.19
C LEU A 42 13.46 4.09 -5.58
N ASP A 43 14.21 3.60 -6.56
CA ASP A 43 14.09 4.07 -7.94
C ASP A 43 12.68 3.79 -8.50
N GLY A 44 12.10 4.79 -9.17
CA GLY A 44 10.75 4.72 -9.71
C GLY A 44 9.61 4.65 -8.68
N CYS A 45 9.89 4.75 -7.37
CA CYS A 45 8.88 4.73 -6.32
C CYS A 45 8.52 6.13 -5.81
N ARG A 46 7.28 6.29 -5.35
CA ARG A 46 6.83 7.44 -4.57
C ARG A 46 5.99 6.99 -3.38
N PHE A 47 4.67 7.15 -3.43
CA PHE A 47 3.80 6.71 -2.35
C PHE A 47 3.23 5.33 -2.65
N LEU A 48 3.31 4.42 -1.69
CA LEU A 48 2.56 3.16 -1.66
C LEU A 48 1.51 3.22 -0.55
N ILE A 49 0.47 2.40 -0.66
CA ILE A 49 -0.48 2.17 0.42
C ILE A 49 -0.21 0.80 1.01
N GLU A 50 0.16 0.78 2.29
CA GLU A 50 0.40 -0.44 3.06
C GLU A 50 -0.87 -0.85 3.82
N LEU A 51 -1.30 -2.09 3.61
CA LEU A 51 -2.43 -2.71 4.28
C LEU A 51 -2.02 -3.27 5.65
N ALA A 52 -3.00 -3.65 6.48
CA ALA A 52 -2.76 -4.25 7.80
C ALA A 52 -1.94 -5.55 7.74
N ASN A 53 -2.06 -6.31 6.66
CA ASN A 53 -1.25 -7.50 6.44
C ASN A 53 0.17 -7.17 5.94
N GLY A 54 0.48 -5.90 5.64
CA GLY A 54 1.76 -5.44 5.09
C GLY A 54 1.89 -5.52 3.58
N VAL A 55 0.83 -5.97 2.87
CA VAL A 55 0.76 -5.83 1.41
C VAL A 55 0.84 -4.35 1.03
N ARG A 56 1.66 -4.06 0.02
CA ARG A 56 1.85 -2.70 -0.49
C ARG A 56 1.28 -2.58 -1.89
N LEU A 57 0.41 -1.59 -2.07
CA LEU A 57 -0.25 -1.29 -3.33
C LEU A 57 0.35 -0.02 -3.93
N LEU A 58 0.61 -0.01 -5.24
CA LEU A 58 0.99 1.19 -5.98
C LEU A 58 -0.25 1.83 -6.61
N PRO A 59 -0.67 3.03 -6.15
CA PRO A 59 -1.73 3.76 -6.82
C PRO A 59 -1.24 4.29 -8.17
N ALA A 60 -1.83 3.82 -9.26
CA ALA A 60 -1.55 4.33 -10.61
C ALA A 60 -2.36 5.59 -10.93
N ASP A 61 -3.61 5.62 -10.50
CA ASP A 61 -4.55 6.73 -10.68
C ASP A 61 -5.70 6.68 -9.65
N GLY A 62 -6.63 7.63 -9.75
CA GLY A 62 -7.85 7.68 -8.92
C GLY A 62 -7.70 8.43 -7.59
N ILE A 63 -6.50 8.89 -7.25
CA ILE A 63 -6.30 9.82 -6.13
C ILE A 63 -6.67 11.23 -6.60
N PRO A 64 -7.59 11.94 -5.92
CA PRO A 64 -7.91 13.33 -6.26
C PRO A 64 -6.69 14.25 -6.17
N ASP A 65 -6.56 15.20 -7.09
CA ASP A 65 -5.40 16.11 -7.16
C ASP A 65 -5.21 16.96 -5.89
N ASP A 66 -6.30 17.22 -5.17
CA ASP A 66 -6.34 17.99 -3.93
C ASP A 66 -6.24 17.13 -2.67
N PHE A 67 -6.13 15.80 -2.80
CA PHE A 67 -5.93 14.89 -1.69
C PHE A 67 -4.43 14.72 -1.37
N PRO A 68 -3.92 15.31 -0.26
CA PRO A 68 -2.50 15.24 0.04
C PRO A 68 -2.12 13.84 0.54
N LEU A 69 -1.05 13.28 -0.03
CA LEU A 69 -0.40 12.08 0.49
C LEU A 69 0.85 12.47 1.28
N THR A 70 0.99 11.93 2.48
CA THR A 70 2.16 12.10 3.33
C THR A 70 2.53 10.78 3.98
N ASP A 71 3.83 10.55 4.19
CA ASP A 71 4.28 9.33 4.86
C ASP A 71 3.62 9.17 6.23
N GLY A 72 3.17 7.95 6.53
CA GLY A 72 2.52 7.61 7.79
C GLY A 72 1.04 8.00 7.89
N MET A 73 0.47 8.69 6.89
CA MET A 73 -0.95 9.04 6.88
C MET A 73 -1.82 7.78 6.87
N ALA A 74 -2.70 7.66 7.88
CA ALA A 74 -3.74 6.65 7.87
C ALA A 74 -4.88 7.07 6.94
N ILE A 75 -5.38 6.14 6.14
CA ILE A 75 -6.45 6.36 5.19
C ILE A 75 -7.46 5.22 5.24
N LYS A 76 -8.68 5.50 4.77
CA LYS A 76 -9.63 4.49 4.32
C LYS A 76 -9.82 4.66 2.83
N PHE A 77 -9.80 3.58 2.07
CA PHE A 77 -9.87 3.63 0.61
C PHE A 77 -10.58 2.38 0.05
N ASP A 78 -10.88 2.44 -1.24
CA ASP A 78 -11.30 1.29 -2.04
C ASP A 78 -10.53 1.33 -3.36
N TYR A 79 -10.40 0.17 -4.01
CA TYR A 79 -9.53 0.06 -5.18
C TYR A 79 -9.87 -1.11 -6.11
N GLU A 80 -9.42 -0.97 -7.36
CA GLU A 80 -9.43 -2.03 -8.37
C GLU A 80 -7.99 -2.39 -8.75
N VAL A 81 -7.68 -3.69 -8.85
CA VAL A 81 -6.37 -4.17 -9.31
C VAL A 81 -6.26 -4.00 -10.83
N LEU A 82 -5.16 -3.41 -11.28
CA LEU A 82 -4.85 -3.22 -12.70
C LEU A 82 -3.92 -4.36 -13.17
N GLU A 83 -4.53 -5.38 -13.77
CA GLU A 83 -3.81 -6.55 -14.28
C GLU A 83 -2.84 -6.21 -15.43
N GLY A 84 -1.70 -6.91 -15.45
CA GLY A 84 -0.69 -6.79 -16.52
C GLY A 84 0.06 -5.45 -16.57
N GLN A 85 -0.09 -4.59 -15.56
CA GLN A 85 0.70 -3.38 -15.43
C GLN A 85 2.10 -3.71 -14.89
N MET A 86 3.09 -2.93 -15.33
CA MET A 86 4.46 -3.00 -14.83
C MET A 86 4.87 -1.63 -14.32
N SER A 87 5.60 -1.60 -13.22
CA SER A 87 6.21 -0.39 -12.66
C SER A 87 7.71 -0.58 -12.51
N ILE A 88 8.43 0.53 -12.49
CA ILE A 88 9.85 0.57 -12.15
C ILE A 88 10.04 0.39 -10.65
N CYS A 89 9.06 0.79 -9.83
CA CYS A 89 9.14 0.77 -8.38
C CYS A 89 9.43 -0.64 -7.83
N MET A 90 8.73 -1.66 -8.34
CA MET A 90 8.92 -3.08 -8.00
C MET A 90 8.83 -3.39 -6.49
N ALA A 91 8.37 -2.45 -5.67
CA ALA A 91 8.17 -2.60 -4.22
C ALA A 91 6.70 -2.94 -3.89
N GLU A 92 5.82 -2.79 -4.86
CA GLU A 92 4.41 -3.16 -4.78
C GLU A 92 4.18 -4.65 -5.03
N SER A 93 3.09 -5.16 -4.45
CA SER A 93 2.50 -6.46 -4.77
C SER A 93 1.50 -6.36 -5.90
N ALA A 94 0.86 -5.19 -6.06
CA ALA A 94 -0.09 -4.91 -7.12
C ALA A 94 -0.14 -3.42 -7.45
N ILE A 95 -0.49 -3.13 -8.70
CA ILE A 95 -0.77 -1.77 -9.17
C ILE A 95 -2.29 -1.60 -9.19
N VAL A 96 -2.79 -0.51 -8.62
CA VAL A 96 -4.23 -0.33 -8.38
C VAL A 96 -4.73 1.03 -8.84
N ARG A 97 -6.00 1.09 -9.22
CA ARG A 97 -6.79 2.32 -9.35
C ARG A 97 -7.55 2.55 -8.06
N ILE A 98 -7.42 3.73 -7.48
CA ILE A 98 -8.18 4.10 -6.28
C ILE A 98 -9.59 4.52 -6.70
N THR A 99 -10.61 3.88 -6.15
CA THR A 99 -12.02 4.18 -6.47
C THR A 99 -12.66 5.10 -5.44
N CYS A 100 -12.14 5.11 -4.20
CA CYS A 100 -12.44 6.12 -3.20
C CYS A 100 -11.28 6.24 -2.21
N ILE A 101 -11.10 7.40 -1.60
CA ILE A 101 -10.08 7.64 -0.57
C ILE A 101 -10.52 8.74 0.38
N GLN A 102 -10.25 8.52 1.67
CA GLN A 102 -10.48 9.50 2.73
C GLN A 102 -9.41 9.37 3.81
N ALA A 103 -9.05 10.49 4.43
CA ALA A 103 -8.15 10.48 5.58
C ALA A 103 -8.81 9.75 6.76
N SER A 104 -8.02 8.99 7.50
CA SER A 104 -8.47 8.26 8.69
C SER A 104 -7.60 8.62 9.88
N GLY A 105 -8.19 8.65 11.08
CA GLY A 105 -7.42 8.70 12.33
C GLY A 105 -6.97 7.31 12.81
N GLU A 106 -7.49 6.25 12.20
CA GLU A 106 -7.26 4.85 12.59
C GLU A 106 -6.14 4.26 11.76
N ARG A 107 -4.98 4.02 12.39
CA ARG A 107 -3.86 3.33 11.77
C ARG A 107 -4.02 1.81 11.95
N PRO A 108 -4.01 1.00 10.89
CA PRO A 108 -3.97 -0.45 11.06
C PRO A 108 -2.68 -0.86 11.78
N GLU A 109 -2.80 -1.83 12.69
CA GLU A 109 -1.65 -2.49 13.30
C GLU A 109 -0.98 -3.35 12.21
N ILE A 110 0.26 -2.99 11.87
CA ILE A 110 1.07 -3.73 10.90
C ILE A 110 2.02 -4.63 11.71
N PRO A 111 1.96 -5.97 11.56
CA PRO A 111 2.84 -6.87 12.29
C PRO A 111 4.31 -6.54 12.05
N THR A 112 5.14 -6.56 13.09
CA THR A 112 6.58 -6.36 12.92
C THR A 112 7.22 -7.57 12.26
N CYS A 113 8.12 -7.36 11.30
CA CYS A 113 8.96 -8.43 10.79
C CYS A 113 9.79 -9.04 11.91
N HIS A 114 9.73 -10.36 12.05
CA HIS A 114 10.66 -11.10 12.89
C HIS A 114 11.79 -11.66 12.03
N ASP A 115 13.03 -11.42 12.46
CA ASP A 115 14.19 -12.04 11.83
C ASP A 115 14.12 -13.55 12.12
N THR A 116 13.82 -14.35 11.11
CA THR A 116 13.85 -15.80 11.22
C THR A 116 14.88 -16.40 10.28
N THR A 117 15.76 -17.21 10.86
CA THR A 117 16.72 -18.05 10.13
C THR A 117 16.29 -19.52 10.15
N ASP A 118 15.20 -19.84 10.84
CA ASP A 118 14.64 -21.19 10.90
C ASP A 118 13.20 -21.15 10.37
N PRO A 119 12.96 -21.58 9.11
CA PRO A 119 11.62 -21.63 8.54
C PRO A 119 10.61 -22.47 9.33
N GLY A 120 11.06 -23.37 10.23
CA GLY A 120 10.18 -24.11 11.13
C GLY A 120 9.64 -23.28 12.30
N SER A 121 10.25 -22.13 12.60
CA SER A 121 9.86 -21.25 13.72
C SER A 121 8.69 -20.30 13.39
N ALA A 122 8.35 -20.14 12.11
CA ALA A 122 7.24 -19.31 11.66
C ALA A 122 6.17 -20.18 11.00
N GLU A 123 4.94 -20.16 11.52
CA GLU A 123 3.84 -21.01 11.06
C GLU A 123 3.58 -20.88 9.55
N TRP A 124 3.63 -19.65 9.02
CA TRP A 124 3.43 -19.40 7.58
C TRP A 124 4.57 -19.97 6.73
N MET A 125 5.81 -19.95 7.23
CA MET A 125 6.96 -20.52 6.52
C MET A 125 6.89 -22.04 6.51
N GLN A 126 6.48 -22.65 7.63
CA GLN A 126 6.24 -24.08 7.70
C GLN A 126 5.15 -24.51 6.70
N ALA A 127 4.04 -23.78 6.65
CA ALA A 127 2.98 -24.03 5.67
C ALA A 127 3.50 -23.88 4.22
N ALA A 128 4.35 -22.89 3.95
CA ALA A 128 4.97 -22.70 2.64
C ALA A 128 5.96 -23.83 2.28
N LEU A 129 6.74 -24.33 3.25
CA LEU A 129 7.62 -25.49 3.08
C LEU A 129 6.84 -26.75 2.69
N GLU A 130 5.73 -27.02 3.38
CA GLU A 130 4.87 -28.17 3.13
C GLU A 130 4.17 -28.05 1.76
N LYS A 131 3.60 -26.88 1.47
CA LYS A 131 2.84 -26.63 0.25
C LYS A 131 3.70 -26.69 -1.01
N HIS A 132 4.84 -26.02 -1.00
CA HIS A 132 5.66 -25.81 -2.22
C HIS A 132 6.78 -26.81 -2.35
N ALA A 133 7.08 -27.53 -1.27
CA ALA A 133 8.16 -28.48 -1.20
C ALA A 133 9.49 -27.95 -1.81
N PRO A 134 10.00 -26.79 -1.38
CA PRO A 134 11.25 -26.24 -1.90
C PRO A 134 12.46 -27.09 -1.50
N TYR A 135 13.57 -26.95 -2.22
CA TYR A 135 14.84 -27.55 -1.83
C TYR A 135 15.72 -26.60 -1.00
N GLU A 136 15.47 -25.28 -1.06
CA GLU A 136 16.24 -24.25 -0.37
C GLU A 136 15.35 -23.05 -0.04
N VAL A 137 15.60 -22.38 1.08
CA VAL A 137 15.03 -21.06 1.39
C VAL A 137 16.18 -20.06 1.50
N VAL A 138 16.08 -18.98 0.72
CA VAL A 138 17.06 -17.89 0.71
C VAL A 138 16.40 -16.63 1.24
N LYS A 139 17.01 -16.02 2.25
CA LYS A 139 16.58 -14.78 2.89
C LYS A 139 17.32 -13.60 2.27
N TYR A 140 16.61 -12.51 1.98
CA TYR A 140 17.17 -11.27 1.45
C TYR A 140 16.77 -10.10 2.36
N PRO A 141 17.64 -9.09 2.55
CA PRO A 141 17.20 -7.78 3.01
C PRO A 141 16.12 -7.24 2.06
N TYR A 142 15.00 -6.78 2.61
CA TYR A 142 13.90 -6.27 1.81
C TYR A 142 13.15 -5.18 2.58
N LEU A 143 13.24 -3.94 2.09
CA LEU A 143 12.57 -2.78 2.67
C LEU A 143 12.88 -2.64 4.18
N ASP A 144 11.85 -2.70 5.03
CA ASP A 144 11.91 -2.60 6.49
C ASP A 144 12.06 -3.97 7.19
N GLY A 145 12.35 -5.04 6.45
CA GLY A 145 12.65 -6.36 6.99
C GLY A 145 13.30 -7.29 5.97
N TRP A 146 12.61 -8.38 5.64
CA TRP A 146 13.17 -9.47 4.83
C TRP A 146 12.18 -10.04 3.81
N ALA A 147 12.74 -10.57 2.74
CA ALA A 147 12.04 -11.41 1.79
C ALA A 147 12.64 -12.81 1.78
N TYR A 148 11.79 -13.82 1.62
CA TYR A 148 12.14 -15.23 1.67
C TYR A 148 11.79 -15.88 0.34
N PHE A 149 12.82 -16.34 -0.37
CA PHE A 149 12.70 -17.00 -1.65
C PHE A 149 12.77 -18.52 -1.47
N PHE A 150 11.63 -19.16 -1.62
CA PHE A 150 11.44 -20.60 -1.54
C PHE A 150 11.78 -21.20 -2.90
N ARG A 151 13.03 -21.65 -3.04
CA ARG A 151 13.54 -22.22 -4.29
C ARG A 151 13.02 -23.64 -4.49
N GLY A 152 12.19 -23.80 -5.51
CA GLY A 152 11.62 -25.08 -5.92
C GLY A 152 12.08 -25.51 -7.32
N GLY A 153 11.76 -26.75 -7.70
CA GLY A 153 12.15 -27.31 -8.99
C GLY A 153 11.42 -26.65 -10.17
N PRO A 154 10.10 -26.84 -10.30
CA PRO A 154 9.34 -26.24 -11.41
C PRO A 154 9.02 -24.76 -11.19
N VAL A 155 8.78 -24.35 -9.94
CA VAL A 155 8.40 -22.98 -9.57
C VAL A 155 9.08 -22.62 -8.26
N SER A 156 9.51 -21.37 -8.14
CA SER A 156 9.97 -20.77 -6.87
C SER A 156 9.03 -19.65 -6.45
N TYR A 157 8.95 -19.38 -5.16
CA TYR A 157 7.99 -18.43 -4.59
C TYR A 157 8.71 -17.42 -3.71
N LEU A 158 8.35 -16.15 -3.84
CA LEU A 158 8.88 -15.07 -3.02
C LEU A 158 7.79 -14.61 -2.04
N TYR A 159 8.15 -14.55 -0.77
CA TYR A 159 7.31 -14.04 0.32
C TYR A 159 8.01 -12.91 1.04
N ASP A 160 7.27 -12.00 1.65
CA ASP A 160 7.84 -11.07 2.64
C ASP A 160 7.93 -11.72 4.03
N CYS A 161 8.36 -10.94 5.02
CA CYS A 161 8.56 -11.38 6.40
C CYS A 161 7.27 -11.73 7.15
N GLN A 162 6.11 -11.31 6.64
CA GLN A 162 4.80 -11.56 7.22
C GLN A 162 4.09 -12.72 6.52
N GLY A 163 4.72 -13.31 5.49
CA GLY A 163 4.15 -14.41 4.72
C GLY A 163 3.21 -13.96 3.61
N ASN A 164 3.20 -12.68 3.24
CA ASN A 164 2.47 -12.27 2.04
C ASN A 164 3.22 -12.75 0.80
N PHE A 165 2.46 -13.31 -0.13
CA PHE A 165 2.98 -13.69 -1.42
C PHE A 165 3.34 -12.45 -2.23
N LEU A 166 4.59 -12.37 -2.70
CA LEU A 166 5.07 -11.28 -3.53
C LEU A 166 5.02 -11.65 -5.02
N CYS A 167 5.54 -12.83 -5.38
CA CYS A 167 5.54 -13.32 -6.76
C CYS A 167 5.99 -14.78 -6.87
N GLU A 168 5.77 -15.39 -8.03
CA GLU A 168 6.30 -16.71 -8.38
C GLU A 168 7.20 -16.66 -9.63
N ALA A 169 8.20 -17.53 -9.65
CA ALA A 169 9.20 -17.64 -10.70
C ALA A 169 9.20 -19.07 -11.28
N PRO A 170 8.55 -19.31 -12.44
CA PRO A 170 8.62 -20.60 -13.13
C PRO A 170 10.02 -20.86 -13.73
N GLY A 171 10.67 -21.92 -13.23
CA GLY A 171 11.93 -22.45 -13.76
C GLY A 171 13.04 -21.41 -13.98
N LYS A 172 13.72 -21.52 -15.14
CA LYS A 172 14.81 -20.60 -15.55
C LYS A 172 14.34 -19.45 -16.44
N MET A 173 13.03 -19.29 -16.64
CA MET A 173 12.52 -18.26 -17.54
C MET A 173 12.62 -16.90 -16.87
N LEU A 174 13.19 -15.92 -17.57
CA LEU A 174 13.22 -14.54 -17.10
C LEU A 174 11.79 -13.99 -17.06
N ASN A 175 11.32 -13.65 -15.87
CA ASN A 175 10.02 -13.02 -15.62
C ASN A 175 10.20 -11.92 -14.55
N ASP A 176 9.12 -11.23 -14.21
CA ASP A 176 9.16 -10.11 -13.26
C ASP A 176 9.59 -10.54 -11.86
N CYS A 177 9.21 -11.74 -11.43
CA CYS A 177 9.65 -12.26 -10.14
C CYS A 177 11.16 -12.53 -10.13
N VAL A 178 11.70 -13.11 -11.21
CA VAL A 178 13.15 -13.32 -11.34
C VAL A 178 13.90 -11.99 -11.33
N ARG A 179 13.40 -10.97 -12.04
CA ARG A 179 13.97 -9.62 -12.01
C ARG A 179 13.91 -9.00 -10.61
N LYS A 180 12.76 -9.14 -9.92
CA LYS A 180 12.58 -8.67 -8.54
C LYS A 180 13.62 -9.31 -7.61
N VAL A 181 13.74 -10.64 -7.64
CA VAL A 181 14.72 -11.38 -6.82
C VAL A 181 16.17 -10.98 -7.14
N GLN A 182 16.51 -10.77 -8.42
CA GLN A 182 17.84 -10.28 -8.81
C GLN A 182 18.13 -8.86 -8.28
N GLY A 183 17.10 -8.02 -8.18
CA GLY A 183 17.20 -6.67 -7.61
C GLY A 183 17.36 -6.63 -6.09
N LEU A 184 17.11 -7.73 -5.37
CA LEU A 184 17.27 -7.80 -3.91
C LEU A 184 18.74 -7.89 -3.47
N GLY A 185 19.67 -8.12 -4.39
CA GLY A 185 21.09 -8.24 -4.09
C GLY A 185 21.48 -9.61 -3.52
N GLU A 186 22.43 -9.64 -2.59
CA GLU A 186 22.96 -10.88 -2.01
C GLU A 186 22.00 -11.46 -0.96
N GLY A 187 21.67 -12.75 -1.11
CA GLY A 187 20.81 -13.48 -0.19
C GLY A 187 21.58 -14.52 0.64
N GLU A 188 21.08 -14.79 1.84
CA GLU A 188 21.58 -15.79 2.77
C GLU A 188 20.75 -17.08 2.66
N VAL A 189 21.40 -18.22 2.49
CA VAL A 189 20.70 -19.52 2.56
C VAL A 189 20.47 -19.88 4.01
N ILE A 190 19.21 -19.89 4.45
CA ILE A 190 18.84 -20.17 5.84
C ILE A 190 18.35 -21.61 6.05
N TRP A 191 17.98 -22.31 4.97
CA TRP A 191 17.47 -23.67 5.06
C TRP A 191 17.69 -24.46 3.77
N ARG A 192 17.96 -25.77 3.90
CA ARG A 192 18.03 -26.72 2.78
C ARG A 192 17.33 -28.03 3.14
N ARG A 193 16.66 -28.62 2.16
CA ARG A 193 16.06 -29.95 2.32
C ARG A 193 17.15 -31.01 2.46
N GLY A 194 17.15 -31.72 3.59
CA GLY A 194 18.06 -32.84 3.86
C GLY A 194 19.48 -32.43 4.26
N GLY A 195 19.68 -31.16 4.64
CA GLY A 195 20.89 -30.65 5.27
C GLY A 195 20.77 -30.60 6.79
#